data_AF-A0A7V9MKF3-F1
#
_entry.id   AF-A0A7V9MKF3-F1
#
_cell.length_a   1.000
_cell.length_b   1.000
_cell.length_c   1.000
_cell.angle_alpha   90.00
_cell.angle_beta   90.00
_cell.angle_gamma   90.00
#
_symmetry.space_group_name_H-M   'P 1'
#
loop_
_entity.id
_entity.type
_entity.pdbx_description
1 polymer ?
#
loop_
_entity_poly.entity_id
_entity_poly.type
_entity_poly.pdbx_seq_one_letter_code
_entity_poly.pdbx_strand_id
1 'polypeptide(L)' 'MVLIFILKIALAFYFSAITFLTIGYGDCLPVGYIKWLAPLEGWMGMFLMAYFTVAFVRKILR' A
#
# COMPACT_ATOMS: atom_id res chain seq x y z
N MET A 1 24.19 -5.74 -11.68
CA MET A 1 23.33 -4.63 -12.16
C MET A 1 21.85 -5.03 -12.18
N VAL A 2 21.47 -6.10 -12.90
CA VAL A 2 20.08 -6.60 -12.97
C VAL A 2 19.51 -6.98 -11.60
N LEU A 3 20.27 -7.72 -10.78
CA LEU A 3 19.83 -8.14 -9.45
C LEU A 3 19.49 -6.95 -8.52
N ILE A 4 20.31 -5.90 -8.57
CA ILE A 4 20.11 -4.69 -7.74
C ILE A 4 18.83 -3.97 -8.16
N PHE A 5 18.52 -3.94 -9.46
CA PHE A 5 17.30 -3.35 -9.98
C PHE A 5 16.05 -4.12 -9.52
N ILE A 6 16.08 -5.46 -9.58
CA ILE A 6 14.99 -6.32 -9.09
C ILE A 6 14.74 -6.10 -7.60
N LEU A 7 15.80 -6.04 -6.80
CA LEU A 7 15.69 -5.80 -5.35
C LEU A 7 15.07 -4.44 -5.02
N LYS A 8 15.40 -3.39 -5.78
CA LYS A 8 14.80 -2.06 -5.60
C LYS A 8 13.31 -2.04 -5.93
N ILE A 9 12.89 -2.73 -6.99
CA ILE A 9 11.47 -2.85 -7.35
C ILE A 9 10.72 -3.62 -6.26
N ALA A 10 11.28 -4.72 -5.77
CA ALA A 10 10.67 -5.51 -4.70
C ALA A 10 10.49 -4.68 -3.42
N LEU A 11 11.48 -3.87 -3.05
CA LEU A 11 11.40 -2.97 -1.89
C LEU A 11 10.33 -1.89 -2.06
N ALA A 12 10.23 -1.30 -3.27
CA ALA A 12 9.20 -0.32 -3.57
C ALA A 12 7.78 -0.92 -3.51
N PHE A 13 7.60 -2.13 -4.04
CA PHE A 13 6.34 -2.86 -3.95
C PHE A 13 6.00 -3.21 -2.50
N TYR A 14 6.99 -3.64 -1.72
CA TYR A 14 6.83 -3.88 -0.28
C TYR A 14 6.38 -2.62 0.47
N PHE A 15 7.05 -1.48 0.24
CA PHE A 15 6.67 -0.19 0.82
C PHE A 15 5.22 0.21 0.47
N SER A 16 4.83 0.01 -0.79
CA SER A 16 3.46 0.27 -1.24
C SER A 16 2.45 -0.63 -0.52
N ALA A 17 2.71 -1.94 -0.45
CA ALA A 17 1.82 -2.89 0.20
C ALA A 17 1.62 -2.58 1.69
N ILE A 18 2.68 -2.30 2.45
CA ILE A 18 2.57 -1.99 3.89
C ILE A 18 1.85 -0.66 4.16
N THR A 19 1.97 0.31 3.25
CA THR A 19 1.33 1.62 3.35
C THR A 19 -0.16 1.53 2.98
N PHE A 20 -0.46 0.88 1.86
CA PHE A 20 -1.82 0.65 1.37
C PHE A 20 -2.65 -0.21 2.33
N LEU A 21 -2.04 -1.23 2.93
CA LEU A 21 -2.69 -2.07 3.94
C LEU A 21 -2.64 -1.48 5.35
N THR A 22 -2.08 -0.29 5.54
CA THR A 22 -1.96 0.39 6.85
C THR A 22 -1.22 -0.45 7.92
N ILE A 23 -0.30 -1.32 7.50
CA ILE A 23 0.51 -2.14 8.42
C ILE A 23 1.60 -1.29 9.06
N GLY A 24 2.34 -0.54 8.24
CA GLY A 24 3.29 0.47 8.71
C GLY A 24 4.40 -0.03 9.66
N TYR A 25 5.12 -1.09 9.32
CA TYR A 25 6.21 -1.64 10.16
C TYR A 25 7.32 -0.63 10.51
N GLY A 26 7.49 0.43 9.70
CA GLY A 26 8.46 1.50 9.97
C GLY A 26 9.90 1.19 9.54
N ASP A 27 10.12 0.04 8.91
CA ASP A 27 11.39 -0.40 8.32
C ASP A 27 11.71 0.33 7.01
N CYS A 28 10.69 0.63 6.21
CA CYS A 28 10.79 1.44 4.99
C CYS A 28 10.09 2.79 5.19
N LEU A 29 10.87 3.87 5.12
CA LEU A 29 10.38 5.23 5.27
C LEU A 29 10.40 5.96 3.92
N PRO A 30 9.33 6.71 3.57
CA PRO A 30 9.34 7.52 2.36
C PRO A 30 10.37 8.64 2.52
N VAL A 31 11.25 8.78 1.53
CA VAL A 31 12.26 9.84 1.46
C VAL A 31 11.97 10.77 0.28
N GLY A 32 12.31 12.05 0.43
CA GLY A 32 12.06 13.06 -0.61
C GLY A 32 10.58 13.31 -0.90
N TYR A 33 10.24 13.50 -2.18
CA TYR A 33 8.89 13.87 -2.64
C TYR A 33 7.82 12.80 -2.35
N ILE A 34 8.20 11.54 -2.16
CA ILE A 34 7.27 10.43 -1.88
C ILE A 34 6.60 10.60 -0.50
N LYS A 35 7.16 11.42 0.40
CA LYS A 35 6.55 11.74 1.70
C LYS A 35 5.15 12.34 1.59
N TRP A 36 4.86 13.06 0.50
CA TRP A 36 3.52 13.61 0.25
C TRP A 36 2.57 12.59 -0.39
N LEU A 37 3.11 11.63 -1.13
CA LEU A 37 2.34 10.58 -1.79
C LEU A 37 1.97 9.43 -0.84
N ALA A 38 2.84 9.10 0.12
CA ALA A 38 2.60 7.99 1.04
C ALA A 38 1.31 8.13 1.89
N PRO A 39 0.96 9.32 2.42
CA PRO A 39 -0.33 9.52 3.08
C PRO A 39 -1.53 9.38 2.14
N LEU A 40 -1.40 9.80 0.86
CA LEU A 40 -2.46 9.65 -0.13
C LEU A 40 -2.68 8.16 -0.48
N GLU A 41 -1.61 7.39 -0.58
CA GLU A 41 -1.68 5.94 -0.77
C GLU A 41 -2.37 5.24 0.40
N GLY A 42 -1.98 5.57 1.65
CA GLY A 42 -2.64 5.02 2.84
C GLY A 42 -4.13 5.42 2.94
N TRP A 43 -4.46 6.66 2.55
CA TRP A 43 -5.84 7.13 2.48
C TRP A 43 -6.66 6.31 1.46
N MET A 44 -6.17 6.16 0.23
CA MET A 44 -6.83 5.32 -0.78
C MET A 44 -6.97 3.86 -0.33
N GLY A 45 -5.95 3.32 0.36
CA GLY A 45 -5.96 1.98 0.94
C GLY A 45 -7.13 1.76 1.90
N MET A 46 -7.32 2.68 2.86
CA MET A 46 -8.47 2.63 3.77
C MET A 46 -9.81 2.67 3.04
N PHE A 47 -9.98 3.55 2.05
CA PHE A 47 -11.22 3.64 1.28
C PHE A 47 -11.50 2.37 0.49
N LEU A 48 -10.48 1.80 -0.17
CA LEU A 48 -10.65 0.59 -0.97
C LEU A 48 -11.00 -0.62 -0.10
N MET A 49 -10.35 -0.77 1.06
CA MET A 49 -10.63 -1.87 1.99
C MET A 49 -12.04 -1.77 2.59
N ALA A 50 -12.47 -0.57 2.98
CA ALA A 50 -13.84 -0.34 3.44
C ALA A 50 -14.86 -0.64 2.34
N TYR A 51 -14.63 -0.18 1.11
CA TYR A 51 -15.52 -0.46 -0.01
C TYR A 51 -15.56 -1.95 -0.35
N PHE A 52 -14.40 -2.62 -0.35
CA PHE A 52 -14.28 -4.05 -0.63
C PHE A 52 -15.09 -4.90 0.35
N THR A 53 -14.95 -4.64 1.66
CA THR A 53 -15.71 -5.38 2.69
C THR A 53 -17.22 -5.18 2.52
N VAL A 54 -17.69 -3.94 2.30
CA VAL A 54 -19.12 -3.67 2.13
C VAL A 54 -19.66 -4.28 0.82
N ALA A 55 -18.90 -4.20 -0.28
CA ALA A 55 -19.26 -4.83 -1.54
C ALA A 55 -19.31 -6.37 -1.44
N PHE A 56 -18.35 -6.97 -0.73
CA PHE A 56 -18.30 -8.39 -0.47
C PHE A 56 -19.48 -8.86 0.38
N VAL A 57 -19.78 -8.14 1.47
CA VAL A 57 -20.94 -8.41 2.35
C VAL A 57 -22.25 -8.32 1.56
N ARG A 58 -22.45 -7.29 0.73
CA ARG A 58 -23.66 -7.15 -0.12
C ARG A 58 -23.81 -8.23 -1.18
N LYS A 59 -22.72 -8.89 -1.58
CA LYS A 59 -22.72 -9.98 -2.56
C LYS A 59 -23.03 -11.34 -1.92
N ILE A 60 -22.70 -11.52 -0.64
CA ILE A 60 -22.96 -12.77 0.09
C ILE A 60 -24.36 -12.80 0.70
N LEU A 61 -24.87 -11.65 1.14
CA LEU A 61 -26.20 -11.52 1.76
C LEU A 61 -27.36 -11.45 0.75
N ARG A 62 -27.08 -11.38 -0.55
CA ARG A 62 -28.06 -11.52 -1.63
C ARG A 62 -27.82 -12.83 -2.36
#